data_AF-A0A0L0G6B9-F1
#
_entry.id   AF-A0A0L0G6B9-F1
#
_cell.length_a   1.000
_cell.length_b   1.000
_cell.length_c   1.000
_cell.angle_alpha   90.00
_cell.angle_beta   90.00
_cell.angle_gamma   90.00
#
_symmetry.space_group_name_H-M   'P 1'
#
loop_
_entity.id
_entity.type
_entity.pdbx_description
1 polymer ?
#
loop_
_entity_poly.entity_id
_entity_poly.type
_entity_poly.pdbx_seq_one_letter_code
_entity_poly.pdbx_strand_id
1 'polypeptide(L)'
;MPTIQVVENLLMGNDCAVFWATGQGKSLCYQLPSMFTNRPSVIVSPLISLMEDQCAKLNSTVLAANGPIATFLGSGQRDPTEEGAALNGERLFIYVTPERMCRSDFLESLARLHSRKPLALIAIDEAHCVSSWGHDFRNY
;
A
#
# COMPACT_ATOMS: atom_id res chain seq x y z
N MET A 1 -7.17 1.87 -20.21
CA MET A 1 -5.74 1.52 -20.27
C MET A 1 -5.58 0.08 -19.84
N PRO A 2 -4.81 -0.77 -20.55
CA PRO A 2 -4.48 -2.12 -20.10
C PRO A 2 -3.54 -2.10 -18.87
N THR A 3 -3.56 -3.16 -18.05
CA THR A 3 -2.75 -3.28 -16.84
C THR A 3 -1.26 -3.08 -17.08
N ILE A 4 -0.72 -3.69 -18.14
CA ILE A 4 0.71 -3.59 -18.46
C ILE A 4 1.14 -2.14 -18.73
N GLN A 5 0.31 -1.37 -19.43
CA GLN A 5 0.64 0.00 -19.80
C GLN A 5 0.62 0.93 -18.58
N VAL A 6 -0.25 0.64 -17.60
CA VAL A 6 -0.24 1.34 -16.31
C VAL A 6 1.06 1.04 -15.55
N VAL A 7 1.46 -0.22 -15.49
CA VAL A 7 2.70 -0.64 -14.82
C VAL A 7 3.93 0.01 -15.46
N GLU A 8 4.00 0.05 -16.80
CA GLU A 8 5.09 0.72 -17.52
C GLU A 8 5.17 2.21 -17.16
N ASN A 9 4.04 2.91 -17.15
CA ASN A 9 4.01 4.32 -16.74
C ASN A 9 4.47 4.54 -15.30
N LEU A 10 4.01 3.68 -14.37
CA LEU A 10 4.42 3.75 -12.97
C LEU A 10 5.93 3.49 -12.81
N LEU A 11 6.48 2.54 -13.55
CA LEU A 11 7.92 2.26 -13.56
C LEU A 11 8.76 3.42 -14.12
N MET A 12 8.18 4.24 -15.00
CA MET A 12 8.79 5.49 -15.47
C MET A 12 8.67 6.65 -14.48
N GLY A 13 7.96 6.46 -13.35
CA GLY A 13 7.73 7.48 -12.34
C GLY A 13 6.58 8.43 -12.66
N ASN A 14 5.68 8.06 -13.58
CA ASN A 14 4.51 8.87 -13.92
C ASN A 14 3.32 8.52 -13.02
N ASP A 15 2.52 9.52 -12.68
CA ASP A 15 1.25 9.33 -11.96
C ASP A 15 0.18 8.72 -12.88
N CYS A 16 -0.62 7.81 -12.32
CA CYS A 16 -1.68 7.12 -13.04
C CYS A 16 -2.99 7.11 -12.24
N ALA A 17 -4.11 7.36 -12.92
CA ALA A 17 -5.45 7.13 -12.39
C ALA A 17 -6.14 6.01 -13.19
N VAL A 18 -6.64 4.98 -12.51
CA VAL A 18 -7.28 3.82 -13.13
C VAL A 18 -8.74 3.68 -12.70
N PHE A 19 -9.63 3.60 -13.68
CA PHE A 19 -11.06 3.37 -13.48
C PHE A 19 -11.42 1.99 -14.02
N TRP A 20 -11.23 0.96 -13.20
CA TRP A 20 -11.61 -0.42 -13.52
C TRP A 20 -12.65 -0.96 -12.54
N ALA A 21 -13.37 -1.99 -12.98
CA ALA A 21 -14.23 -2.77 -12.10
C ALA A 21 -13.39 -3.64 -11.13
N THR A 22 -14.03 -4.14 -10.07
CA THR A 22 -13.45 -5.17 -9.21
C THR A 22 -13.05 -6.40 -10.03
N GLY A 23 -11.98 -7.08 -9.63
CA GLY A 23 -11.47 -8.27 -10.34
C GLY A 23 -10.65 -8.00 -11.60
N GLN A 24 -10.54 -6.76 -12.09
CA GLN A 24 -9.75 -6.43 -13.29
C GLN A 24 -8.24 -6.20 -13.03
N GLY A 25 -7.67 -6.85 -12.01
CA GLY A 25 -6.22 -6.83 -11.80
C GLY A 25 -5.62 -5.50 -11.33
N LYS A 26 -6.41 -4.63 -10.68
CA LYS A 26 -5.91 -3.37 -10.08
C LYS A 26 -4.71 -3.58 -9.16
N SER A 27 -4.74 -4.66 -8.39
CA SER A 27 -3.67 -4.96 -7.43
C SER A 27 -2.31 -5.18 -8.08
N LEU A 28 -2.29 -5.72 -9.29
CA LEU A 28 -1.05 -5.92 -10.05
C LEU A 28 -0.37 -4.59 -10.39
N CYS A 29 -1.13 -3.50 -10.52
CA CYS A 29 -0.57 -2.18 -10.85
C CYS A 29 0.36 -1.66 -9.76
N TYR A 30 0.06 -1.92 -8.49
CA TYR A 30 0.93 -1.54 -7.38
C TYR A 30 1.85 -2.67 -6.89
N GLN A 31 1.50 -3.92 -7.17
CA GLN A 31 2.33 -5.08 -6.81
C GLN A 31 3.58 -5.20 -7.67
N LEU A 32 3.43 -5.11 -9.01
CA LEU A 32 4.53 -5.33 -9.94
C LEU A 32 5.66 -4.30 -9.81
N PRO A 33 5.41 -2.98 -9.67
CA PRO A 33 6.50 -2.02 -9.48
C PRO A 33 7.35 -2.31 -8.24
N SER A 34 6.71 -2.69 -7.13
CA SER A 34 7.41 -3.04 -5.88
C SER A 34 8.26 -4.29 -6.04
N MET A 35 7.72 -5.33 -6.66
CA MET A 35 8.44 -6.59 -6.91
C MET A 35 9.62 -6.37 -7.85
N PHE A 36 9.44 -5.57 -8.91
CA PHE A 36 10.48 -5.32 -9.90
C PHE A 36 11.62 -4.46 -9.36
N THR A 37 11.31 -3.45 -8.54
CA THR A 37 12.30 -2.51 -7.99
C THR A 37 12.85 -2.92 -6.62
N ASN A 38 12.25 -3.93 -5.99
CA ASN A 38 12.49 -4.32 -4.59
C ASN A 38 12.36 -3.13 -3.60
N ARG A 39 11.44 -2.21 -3.90
CA ARG A 39 11.14 -1.02 -3.11
C ARG A 39 9.76 -1.14 -2.47
N PRO A 40 9.56 -0.66 -1.23
CA PRO A 40 8.28 -0.75 -0.57
C PRO A 40 7.22 0.09 -1.29
N SER A 41 5.98 -0.39 -1.32
CA SER A 41 4.82 0.43 -1.67
C SER A 41 3.89 0.59 -0.49
N VAL A 42 3.31 1.77 -0.40
CA VAL A 42 2.23 2.07 0.54
C VAL A 42 0.91 2.03 -0.20
N ILE A 43 -0.05 1.26 0.29
CA ILE A 43 -1.38 1.13 -0.28
C ILE A 43 -2.38 1.64 0.76
N VAL A 44 -2.98 2.79 0.49
CA VAL A 44 -4.05 3.34 1.31
C VAL A 44 -5.35 2.68 0.91
N SER A 45 -6.03 1.98 1.82
CA SER A 45 -7.29 1.30 1.54
C SER A 45 -8.29 1.49 2.69
N PRO A 46 -9.58 1.76 2.42
CA PRO A 46 -10.58 1.98 3.47
C PRO A 46 -11.10 0.68 4.10
N LEU A 47 -10.85 -0.49 3.48
CA LEU A 47 -11.44 -1.76 3.91
C LEU A 47 -10.38 -2.66 4.53
N ILE A 48 -10.36 -2.74 5.87
CA ILE A 48 -9.42 -3.59 6.62
C ILE A 48 -9.51 -5.07 6.19
N SER A 49 -10.72 -5.58 5.97
CA SER A 49 -10.93 -6.96 5.50
C SER A 49 -10.26 -7.22 4.14
N LEU A 50 -10.28 -6.24 3.22
CA LEU A 50 -9.59 -6.36 1.94
C LEU A 50 -8.06 -6.32 2.13
N MET A 51 -7.57 -5.46 3.03
CA MET A 51 -6.15 -5.38 3.36
C MET A 51 -5.65 -6.72 3.93
N GLU A 52 -6.41 -7.33 4.85
CA GLU A 52 -6.12 -8.65 5.43
C GLU A 52 -6.05 -9.73 4.35
N ASP A 53 -7.05 -9.80 3.47
CA ASP A 53 -7.08 -10.76 2.36
C ASP A 53 -5.88 -10.61 1.43
N GLN A 54 -5.49 -9.38 1.09
CA GLN A 54 -4.34 -9.13 0.24
C GLN A 54 -3.02 -9.50 0.92
N CYS A 55 -2.87 -9.17 2.21
CA CYS A 55 -1.69 -9.54 2.98
C CYS A 55 -1.56 -11.06 3.10
N ALA A 56 -2.64 -11.76 3.42
CA ALA A 56 -2.67 -13.22 3.51
C ALA A 56 -2.26 -13.86 2.17
N LYS A 57 -2.82 -13.38 1.04
CA LYS A 57 -2.45 -13.86 -0.29
C LYS A 57 -0.97 -13.65 -0.58
N LEU A 58 -0.45 -12.44 -0.37
CA LEU A 58 0.95 -12.10 -0.65
C LEU A 58 1.92 -12.91 0.24
N ASN A 59 1.61 -13.05 1.53
CA ASN A 59 2.45 -13.78 2.48
C ASN A 59 2.36 -15.31 2.33
N SER A 60 1.35 -15.82 1.62
CA SER A 60 1.27 -17.24 1.24
C SER A 60 2.11 -17.60 0.00
N THR A 61 2.69 -16.60 -0.69
CA THR A 61 3.50 -16.86 -1.89
C THR A 61 4.92 -17.29 -1.57
N VAL A 62 5.60 -17.93 -2.53
CA VAL A 62 7.02 -18.30 -2.42
C VAL A 62 7.95 -17.10 -2.19
N LEU A 63 7.52 -15.88 -2.53
CA LEU A 63 8.27 -14.66 -2.28
C LEU A 63 8.41 -14.37 -0.77
N ALA A 64 7.52 -14.93 0.06
CA ALA A 64 7.53 -14.81 1.51
C ALA A 64 8.26 -15.97 2.21
N ALA A 65 9.05 -16.78 1.48
CA ALA A 65 9.80 -17.90 2.08
C ALA A 65 10.76 -17.47 3.20
N ASN A 66 11.23 -16.22 3.18
CA ASN A 66 12.13 -15.64 4.18
C ASN A 66 11.40 -14.75 5.20
N GLY A 67 10.07 -14.82 5.27
CA GLY A 67 9.24 -14.01 6.15
C GLY A 67 8.17 -13.20 5.40
N PRO A 68 7.25 -12.56 6.14
CA PRO A 68 6.16 -11.80 5.56
C PRO A 68 6.66 -10.62 4.72
N ILE A 69 6.12 -10.49 3.51
CA ILE A 69 6.43 -9.40 2.58
C ILE A 69 5.35 -8.32 2.58
N ALA A 70 4.17 -8.61 3.12
CA ALA A 70 3.05 -7.71 3.19
C ALA A 70 2.57 -7.57 4.64
N THR A 71 2.15 -6.37 5.00
CA THR A 71 1.49 -6.11 6.27
C THR A 71 0.38 -5.10 6.10
N PHE A 72 -0.50 -5.04 7.08
CA PHE A 72 -1.54 -4.03 7.16
C PHE A 72 -1.47 -3.31 8.50
N LEU A 73 -1.71 -2.01 8.46
CA LEU A 73 -1.67 -1.09 9.60
C LEU A 73 -3.05 -0.46 9.77
N GLY A 74 -3.76 -0.89 10.81
CA GLY A 74 -5.12 -0.48 11.14
C GLY A 74 -5.60 -1.17 12.41
N SER A 75 -6.84 -0.90 12.83
CA SER A 75 -7.39 -1.43 14.08
C SER A 75 -7.50 -2.97 14.13
N GLY A 76 -7.49 -3.66 12.99
CA GLY A 76 -7.46 -5.12 12.91
C GLY A 76 -6.08 -5.74 13.19
N GLN A 77 -5.00 -4.96 13.15
CA GLN A 77 -3.65 -5.48 13.34
C GLN A 77 -3.39 -5.77 14.81
N ARG A 78 -3.11 -7.03 15.13
CA ARG A 78 -2.92 -7.51 16.51
C ARG A 78 -1.47 -7.61 16.92
N ASP A 79 -0.56 -7.71 15.95
CA ASP A 79 0.87 -7.76 16.21
C ASP A 79 1.46 -6.33 16.26
N PRO A 80 1.91 -5.84 17.42
CA PRO A 80 2.44 -4.49 17.54
C PRO A 80 3.81 -4.30 16.86
N THR A 81 4.48 -5.38 16.44
CA THR A 81 5.79 -5.31 15.79
C THR A 81 5.70 -4.99 14.30
N GLU A 82 4.53 -5.21 13.69
CA GLU A 82 4.33 -5.08 12.24
C GLU A 82 4.53 -3.65 11.73
N GLU A 83 4.14 -2.64 12.51
CA GLU A 83 4.37 -1.24 12.14
C GLU A 83 5.87 -0.92 12.12
N GLY A 84 6.61 -1.37 13.14
CA GLY A 84 8.06 -1.20 13.20
C GLY A 84 8.75 -1.86 12.01
N ALA A 85 8.39 -3.10 11.71
CA ALA A 85 8.94 -3.84 10.58
C ALA A 85 8.62 -3.18 9.22
N ALA A 86 7.39 -2.67 9.05
CA ALA A 86 7.02 -1.89 7.88
C ALA A 86 7.88 -0.63 7.71
N LEU A 87 8.01 0.16 8.78
CA LEU A 87 8.75 1.43 8.77
C LEU A 87 10.28 1.24 8.73
N ASN A 88 10.78 0.05 9.09
CA ASN A 88 12.16 -0.37 8.88
C ASN A 88 12.44 -0.83 7.43
N GLY A 89 11.40 -0.97 6.60
CA GLY A 89 11.52 -1.38 5.19
C GLY A 89 11.64 -2.89 4.98
N GLU A 90 11.24 -3.67 5.99
CA GLU A 90 11.21 -5.14 5.98
C GLU A 90 9.97 -5.69 5.28
N ARG A 91 8.94 -4.87 5.08
CA ARG A 91 7.72 -5.21 4.33
C ARG A 91 7.79 -4.53 2.97
N LEU A 92 7.51 -5.29 1.91
CA LEU A 92 7.43 -4.78 0.54
C LEU A 92 6.08 -4.11 0.26
N PHE A 93 5.01 -4.58 0.90
CA PHE A 93 3.66 -4.03 0.77
C PHE A 93 3.14 -3.59 2.13
N ILE A 94 2.85 -2.30 2.25
CA ILE A 94 2.34 -1.70 3.49
C ILE A 94 0.94 -1.19 3.22
N TYR A 95 -0.06 -1.99 3.57
CA TYR A 95 -1.45 -1.54 3.53
C TYR A 95 -1.73 -0.68 4.76
N VAL A 96 -2.37 0.47 4.58
CA VAL A 96 -2.64 1.41 5.66
C VAL A 96 -4.03 2.00 5.52
N THR A 97 -4.73 2.21 6.63
CA THR A 97 -6.02 2.91 6.58
C THR A 97 -5.81 4.42 6.33
N PRO A 98 -6.78 5.13 5.75
CA PRO A 98 -6.69 6.58 5.56
C PRO A 98 -6.39 7.32 6.87
N GLU A 99 -7.02 6.92 7.97
CA GLU A 99 -6.86 7.56 9.27
C GLU A 99 -5.42 7.41 9.79
N ARG A 100 -4.81 6.23 9.64
CA ARG A 100 -3.41 6.02 10.04
C ARG A 100 -2.46 6.82 9.14
N MET A 101 -2.72 6.83 7.83
CA MET A 101 -1.90 7.58 6.85
C MET A 101 -1.87 9.08 7.15
N CYS A 102 -2.96 9.65 7.66
CA CYS A 102 -3.05 11.08 7.96
C CYS A 102 -2.41 11.51 9.28
N ARG A 103 -1.95 10.58 10.12
CA ARG A 103 -1.27 10.93 11.36
C ARG A 103 0.15 11.44 11.10
N SER A 104 0.50 12.57 11.71
CA SER A 104 1.81 13.21 11.52
C SER A 104 2.99 12.32 11.92
N ASP A 105 2.84 11.52 12.98
CA ASP A 105 3.87 10.57 13.44
C ASP A 105 4.19 9.50 12.40
N PHE A 106 3.17 9.02 11.71
CA PHE A 106 3.29 8.04 10.62
C PHE A 106 3.92 8.66 9.38
N LEU A 107 3.46 9.84 8.97
CA LEU A 107 4.02 10.56 7.81
C LEU A 107 5.51 10.87 8.00
N GLU A 108 5.91 11.30 9.20
CA GLU A 108 7.32 11.53 9.51
C GLU A 108 8.14 10.24 9.43
N SER A 109 7.62 9.14 10.00
CA SER A 109 8.28 7.85 9.95
C SER A 109 8.37 7.30 8.52
N LEU A 110 7.34 7.52 7.71
CA LEU A 110 7.31 7.14 6.30
C LEU A 110 8.29 7.97 5.47
N ALA A 111 8.43 9.27 5.74
CA ALA A 111 9.45 10.12 5.11
C ALA A 111 10.87 9.63 5.44
N ARG A 112 11.11 9.22 6.69
CA ARG A 112 12.38 8.60 7.12
C ARG A 112 12.62 7.26 6.41
N LEU A 113 11.60 6.42 6.26
CA LEU A 113 11.69 5.19 5.47
C LEU A 113 12.07 5.52 4.01
N HIS A 114 11.33 6.41 3.36
CA HIS A 114 11.57 6.80 1.96
C HIS A 114 12.99 7.32 1.75
N SER A 115 13.53 8.10 2.70
CA SER A 115 14.90 8.62 2.63
C SER A 115 15.97 7.52 2.68
N ARG A 116 15.71 6.40 3.37
CA ARG A 116 16.64 5.25 3.47
C ARG A 116 16.42 4.23 2.35
N LYS A 117 15.17 3.98 2.00
CA LYS A 117 14.73 3.01 0.99
C LYS A 117 13.54 3.64 0.24
N PRO A 118 13.80 4.28 -0.93
CA PRO A 118 12.76 4.97 -1.67
C PRO A 118 11.57 4.06 -1.93
N LEU A 119 10.36 4.61 -1.78
CA LEU A 119 9.14 3.91 -2.10
C LEU A 119 9.05 3.68 -3.61
N ALA A 120 8.49 2.55 -4.04
CA ALA A 120 8.14 2.33 -5.44
C ALA A 120 7.00 3.25 -5.84
N LEU A 121 5.96 3.34 -5.00
CA LEU A 121 4.80 4.20 -5.20
C LEU A 121 3.96 4.32 -3.93
N ILE A 122 2.98 5.21 -3.98
CA ILE A 122 1.84 5.25 -3.07
C ILE A 122 0.59 5.00 -3.92
N ALA A 123 -0.20 3.99 -3.55
CA ALA A 123 -1.47 3.66 -4.20
C ALA A 123 -2.63 4.05 -3.31
N ILE A 124 -3.67 4.66 -3.89
CA ILE A 124 -4.95 4.91 -3.21
C ILE A 124 -5.97 3.93 -3.77
N ASP A 125 -6.28 2.90 -2.99
CA ASP A 125 -7.31 1.92 -3.32
C ASP A 125 -8.70 2.44 -2.94
N GLU A 126 -9.69 2.02 -3.71
CA GLU A 126 -11.06 2.56 -3.64
C GLU A 126 -11.10 4.09 -3.59
N ALA A 127 -10.29 4.76 -4.42
CA ALA A 127 -10.19 6.22 -4.49
C ALA A 127 -11.54 6.93 -4.72
N HIS A 128 -12.56 6.22 -5.22
CA HIS A 128 -13.92 6.75 -5.30
C HIS A 128 -14.52 7.08 -3.92
N CYS A 129 -14.04 6.44 -2.85
CA CYS A 129 -14.42 6.74 -1.47
C CYS A 129 -13.83 8.06 -0.96
N VAL A 130 -12.85 8.68 -1.63
CA VAL A 130 -12.23 9.94 -1.21
C VAL A 130 -13.26 11.09 -1.08
N SER A 131 -14.30 11.10 -1.91
CA SER A 131 -15.39 12.09 -1.80
C SER A 131 -16.25 11.89 -0.55
N SER A 132 -16.47 10.63 -0.14
CA SER A 132 -17.14 10.27 1.12
C SER A 132 -16.22 10.45 2.31
N TRP A 133 -14.91 10.26 2.15
CA TRP A 133 -13.92 10.58 3.17
C TRP A 133 -14.06 12.04 3.55
N GLY A 134 -14.23 12.98 2.61
CA GLY A 134 -14.45 14.40 2.93
C GLY A 134 -15.60 14.75 3.90
N HIS A 135 -16.62 13.89 4.07
CA HIS A 135 -17.69 14.11 5.05
C HIS A 135 -17.35 13.57 6.45
N ASP A 136 -16.50 12.54 6.56
CA ASP A 136 -15.98 11.99 7.84
C ASP A 136 -14.55 12.49 8.17
N PHE A 137 -13.88 13.13 7.22
CA PHE A 137 -12.57 13.78 7.33
C PHE A 137 -12.79 15.16 7.95
N ARG A 138 -13.24 15.19 9.19
CA ARG A 138 -13.22 16.41 9.99
C ARG A 138 -11.78 16.74 10.30
N ASN A 139 -11.31 17.82 9.67
CA ASN A 139 -10.12 18.56 10.04
C ASN A 139 -10.10 18.78 11.57
N TYR A 140 -9.05 18.29 12.23
CA TYR A 140 -8.61 18.78 13.53
C TYR A 140 -7.23 19.38 13.37
#